data_AF-A0A5C4S3Y7-F1
#
_entry.id   AF-A0A5C4S3Y7-F1
#
_cell.length_a   1.000
_cell.length_b   1.000
_cell.length_c   1.000
_cell.angle_alpha   90.00
_cell.angle_beta   90.00
_cell.angle_gamma   90.00
#
_symmetry.space_group_name_H-M   'P 1'
#
loop_
_entity.id
_entity.type
_entity.pdbx_description
1 polymer ?
#
loop_
_entity_poly.entity_id
_entity_poly.type
_entity_poly.pdbx_seq_one_letter_code
_entity_poly.pdbx_strand_id
1 'polypeptide(L)'
;MKRLLTLLISLLAMLFGSAVALAAPIPPVGPMNIEGVIESASWTPDTFIKAKGTWRDGKWRPCSGTLGRDRTRRAHYRVTLADTKVETLPGADHSRSFRSGAAITVFIAHPADDGYLKKGMKIKIFDYTVRGDEGGDWYSFSAIDRLEATGR
;
A
#
# COMPACT_ATOMS: atom_id res chain seq x y z
N MET A 1 -31.90 21.06 43.37
CA MET A 1 -31.94 21.45 41.94
C MET A 1 -30.56 21.60 41.29
N LYS A 2 -29.60 22.34 41.88
CA LYS A 2 -28.25 22.57 41.28
C LYS A 2 -27.44 21.30 40.99
N ARG A 3 -27.54 20.25 41.83
CA ARG A 3 -26.83 18.95 41.67
C ARG A 3 -27.38 18.05 40.55
N LEU A 4 -28.68 18.18 40.23
CA LEU A 4 -29.32 17.39 39.17
C LEU A 4 -28.94 17.94 37.78
N LEU A 5 -28.84 19.27 37.67
CA LEU A 5 -28.42 19.95 36.45
C LEU A 5 -26.97 19.64 36.07
N THR A 6 -26.08 19.51 37.06
CA THR A 6 -24.65 19.18 36.83
C THR A 6 -24.47 17.75 36.31
N LEU A 7 -25.21 16.79 36.87
CA LEU A 7 -25.22 15.40 36.39
C LEU A 7 -25.74 15.29 34.95
N LEU A 8 -26.76 16.07 34.58
CA LEU A 8 -27.33 16.07 33.24
C LEU A 8 -26.35 16.61 32.19
N ILE A 9 -25.59 17.67 32.52
CA ILE A 9 -24.58 18.26 31.63
C ILE A 9 -23.42 17.29 31.38
N SER A 10 -22.94 16.60 32.42
CA SER A 10 -21.88 15.59 32.29
C SER A 10 -22.30 14.40 31.43
N LEU A 11 -23.56 13.95 31.57
CA LEU A 11 -24.11 12.86 30.77
C LEU A 11 -24.29 13.27 29.30
N LEU A 12 -24.68 14.53 29.05
CA LEU A 12 -24.82 15.07 27.71
C LEU A 12 -23.45 15.20 27.01
N ALA A 13 -22.40 15.59 27.72
CA ALA A 13 -21.05 15.67 27.18
C ALA A 13 -20.48 14.31 26.75
N MET A 14 -20.87 13.21 27.43
CA MET A 14 -20.49 11.85 27.03
C MET A 14 -21.25 11.37 25.78
N LEU A 15 -22.48 11.84 25.54
CA LEU A 15 -23.31 11.43 24.40
C LEU A 15 -22.91 12.13 23.08
N PHE A 16 -22.26 13.29 23.13
CA PHE A 16 -21.83 14.05 21.96
C PHE A 16 -20.31 14.04 21.71
N GLY A 17 -19.54 13.30 22.52
CA GLY A 17 -18.11 13.09 22.34
C GLY A 17 -17.81 12.20 21.13
N SER A 18 -17.98 12.73 19.92
CA SER A 18 -17.59 12.04 18.69
C SER A 18 -16.06 12.07 18.59
N ALA A 19 -15.39 11.08 19.17
CA ALA A 19 -13.98 10.83 18.87
C ALA A 19 -13.86 10.58 17.37
N VAL A 20 -13.25 11.51 16.66
CA VAL A 20 -12.91 11.34 15.25
C VAL A 20 -11.86 10.23 15.21
N ALA A 21 -12.30 9.01 14.90
CA ALA A 21 -11.40 7.90 14.65
C ALA A 21 -10.62 8.22 13.38
N LEU A 22 -9.43 8.81 13.54
CA LEU A 22 -8.46 8.89 12.45
C LEU A 22 -7.99 7.46 12.19
N ALA A 23 -8.20 6.97 10.97
CA ALA A 23 -7.65 5.70 10.52
C ALA A 23 -6.14 5.67 10.84
N ALA A 24 -5.72 4.71 11.68
CA ALA A 24 -4.33 4.61 12.07
C ALA A 24 -3.49 4.22 10.84
N PRO A 25 -2.35 4.89 10.57
CA PRO A 25 -1.47 4.50 9.47
C PRO A 25 -1.04 3.05 9.65
N ILE A 26 -1.19 2.23 8.61
CA ILE A 26 -0.63 0.88 8.63
C ILE A 26 0.89 1.05 8.64
N PRO A 27 1.63 0.43 9.58
CA PRO A 27 3.09 0.53 9.57
C PRO A 27 3.64 0.12 8.19
N PRO A 28 4.77 0.70 7.76
CA PRO A 28 5.35 0.34 6.47
C PRO A 28 5.92 -1.09 6.47
N VAL A 29 6.10 -1.63 5.27
CA VAL A 29 6.90 -2.84 4.98
C VAL A 29 8.14 -2.40 4.21
N GLY A 30 9.34 -2.84 4.61
CA GLY A 30 10.61 -2.32 4.10
C GLY A 30 11.07 -1.04 4.82
N PRO A 31 12.10 -0.34 4.31
CA PRO A 31 12.74 -0.51 3.00
C PRO A 31 13.58 -1.79 2.89
N MET A 32 13.64 -2.37 1.68
CA MET A 32 14.43 -3.57 1.42
C MET A 32 14.91 -3.66 -0.03
N ASN A 33 16.07 -4.28 -0.24
CA ASN A 33 16.47 -4.75 -1.56
C ASN A 33 15.93 -6.16 -1.80
N ILE A 34 15.34 -6.40 -2.98
CA ILE A 34 14.73 -7.67 -3.34
C ILE A 34 15.34 -8.15 -4.66
N GLU A 35 16.05 -9.26 -4.62
CA GLU A 35 16.52 -9.98 -5.81
C GLU A 35 15.60 -11.19 -6.06
N GLY A 36 15.36 -11.54 -7.32
CA GLY A 36 14.61 -12.73 -7.67
C GLY A 36 14.45 -12.93 -9.18
N VAL A 37 13.85 -14.05 -9.56
CA VAL A 37 13.50 -14.38 -10.96
C VAL A 37 12.02 -14.10 -11.18
N ILE A 38 11.68 -13.37 -12.24
CA ILE A 38 10.29 -13.09 -12.59
C ILE A 38 9.60 -14.37 -13.03
N GLU A 39 8.67 -14.86 -12.22
CA GLU A 39 7.83 -16.01 -12.55
C GLU A 39 6.62 -15.58 -13.39
N SER A 40 6.01 -14.45 -13.03
CA SER A 40 4.91 -13.84 -13.78
C SER A 40 4.99 -12.32 -13.74
N ALA A 41 4.57 -11.69 -14.83
CA ALA A 41 4.42 -10.24 -14.94
C ALA A 41 3.14 -9.95 -15.71
N SER A 42 2.33 -9.03 -15.18
CA SER A 42 1.15 -8.51 -15.85
C SER A 42 1.11 -6.99 -15.70
N TRP A 43 0.95 -6.28 -16.80
CA TRP A 43 0.78 -4.83 -16.76
C TRP A 43 -0.69 -4.44 -16.59
N THR A 44 -0.94 -3.37 -15.83
CA THR A 44 -2.27 -2.78 -15.64
C THR A 44 -2.21 -1.29 -15.98
N PRO A 45 -3.13 -0.76 -16.83
CA PRO A 45 -3.17 0.65 -17.19
C PRO A 45 -3.61 1.54 -16.02
N ASP A 46 -3.42 2.85 -16.21
CA ASP A 46 -4.04 3.87 -15.36
C ASP A 46 -5.53 3.58 -15.21
N THR A 47 -6.01 3.49 -13.98
CA THR A 47 -7.42 3.21 -13.67
C THR A 47 -7.98 4.32 -12.80
N PHE A 48 -9.01 5.00 -13.29
CA PHE A 48 -9.75 5.97 -12.48
C PHE A 48 -10.68 5.25 -11.51
N ILE A 49 -10.60 5.62 -10.24
CA ILE A 49 -11.39 5.07 -9.15
C ILE A 49 -12.20 6.22 -8.55
N LYS A 50 -13.51 6.18 -8.78
CA LYS A 50 -14.45 7.13 -8.18
C LYS A 50 -14.57 6.88 -6.68
N ALA A 51 -14.62 7.95 -5.90
CA ALA A 51 -14.95 7.91 -4.48
C ALA A 51 -16.30 7.23 -4.27
N LYS A 52 -16.39 6.39 -3.25
CA LYS A 52 -17.67 5.85 -2.78
C LYS A 52 -18.04 6.56 -1.49
N GLY A 53 -19.30 6.93 -1.40
CA GLY A 53 -19.85 7.68 -0.28
C GLY A 53 -21.36 7.79 -0.42
N THR A 54 -21.96 8.38 0.60
CA THR A 54 -23.41 8.66 0.63
C THR A 54 -23.62 10.13 0.94
N TRP A 55 -24.67 10.70 0.35
CA TRP A 55 -25.17 12.02 0.76
C TRP A 55 -26.04 11.86 2.00
N ARG A 56 -25.73 12.59 3.08
CA ARG A 56 -26.55 12.71 4.29
C ARG A 56 -26.61 14.17 4.72
N ASP A 57 -27.81 14.67 5.00
CA ASP A 57 -28.06 16.05 5.44
C ASP A 57 -27.45 17.11 4.50
N GLY A 58 -27.53 16.86 3.20
CA GLY A 58 -26.92 17.74 2.18
C GLY A 58 -25.39 17.74 2.14
N LYS A 59 -24.73 16.82 2.86
CA LYS A 59 -23.26 16.68 2.89
C LYS A 59 -22.82 15.33 2.34
N TRP A 60 -21.76 15.35 1.52
CA TRP A 60 -21.10 14.14 1.06
C TRP A 60 -20.32 13.49 2.22
N ARG A 61 -20.54 12.19 2.45
CA ARG A 61 -19.83 11.41 3.46
C ARG A 61 -19.16 10.20 2.81
N PRO A 62 -17.83 10.13 2.80
CA PRO A 62 -17.13 8.99 2.21
C PRO A 62 -17.39 7.71 3.02
N CYS A 63 -17.42 6.56 2.33
CA CYS A 63 -17.45 5.26 3.00
C CYS A 63 -16.07 4.97 3.61
N SER A 64 -16.02 4.39 4.82
CA SER A 64 -14.78 3.83 5.39
C SER A 64 -14.23 2.73 4.48
N GLY A 65 -12.90 2.54 4.48
CA GLY A 65 -12.23 1.67 3.50
C GLY A 65 -12.06 2.31 2.11
N THR A 66 -12.32 3.62 1.98
CA THR A 66 -12.07 4.37 0.76
C THR A 66 -11.24 5.61 1.08
N LEU A 67 -10.33 6.03 0.19
CA LEU A 67 -9.60 7.31 0.32
C LEU A 67 -10.52 8.55 0.35
N GLY A 68 -11.84 8.36 0.28
CA GLY A 68 -12.86 9.41 0.38
C GLY A 68 -12.88 10.44 -0.75
N ARG A 69 -11.99 10.29 -1.73
CA ARG A 69 -11.86 11.13 -2.92
C ARG A 69 -11.60 10.30 -4.16
N ASP A 70 -11.98 10.88 -5.30
CA ASP A 70 -11.64 10.37 -6.62
C ASP A 70 -10.12 10.29 -6.75
N ARG A 71 -9.64 9.28 -7.47
CA ARG A 71 -8.21 9.05 -7.65
C ARG A 71 -7.91 8.26 -8.91
N THR A 72 -6.67 8.36 -9.35
CA THR A 72 -6.13 7.47 -10.38
C THR A 72 -5.15 6.51 -9.74
N ARG A 73 -5.38 5.21 -9.89
CA ARG A 73 -4.34 4.20 -9.67
C ARG A 73 -3.44 4.22 -10.90
N ARG A 74 -2.17 4.58 -10.70
CA ARG A 74 -1.18 4.67 -11.79
C ARG A 74 -0.89 3.29 -12.40
N ALA A 75 -0.52 3.31 -13.66
CA ALA A 75 -0.10 2.16 -14.43
C ALA A 75 1.10 1.49 -13.77
N HIS A 76 1.06 0.16 -13.73
CA HIS A 76 2.06 -0.62 -13.03
C HIS A 76 2.12 -2.06 -13.55
N TYR A 77 3.28 -2.68 -13.40
CA TYR A 77 3.40 -4.12 -13.43
C TYR A 77 3.08 -4.71 -12.05
N ARG A 78 2.31 -5.79 -12.05
CA ARG A 78 2.27 -6.75 -10.94
C ARG A 78 3.22 -7.89 -11.29
N VAL A 79 4.23 -8.11 -10.47
CA VAL A 79 5.33 -9.04 -10.72
C VAL A 79 5.42 -10.03 -9.58
N THR A 80 5.44 -11.32 -9.89
CA THR A 80 5.73 -12.37 -8.90
C THR A 80 7.16 -12.85 -9.10
N LEU A 81 7.94 -12.80 -8.03
CA LEU A 81 9.33 -13.23 -7.99
C LEU A 81 9.45 -14.57 -7.29
N ALA A 82 10.21 -15.48 -7.91
CA ALA A 82 10.70 -16.73 -7.34
C ALA A 82 12.18 -16.61 -6.98
N ASP A 83 12.71 -17.60 -6.25
CA ASP A 83 14.12 -17.68 -5.83
C ASP A 83 14.63 -16.39 -5.17
N THR A 84 13.80 -15.84 -4.27
CA THR A 84 14.01 -14.48 -3.78
C THR A 84 15.12 -14.38 -2.74
N LYS A 85 15.88 -13.29 -2.79
CA LYS A 85 16.81 -12.88 -1.75
C LYS A 85 16.47 -11.47 -1.30
N VAL A 86 16.17 -11.32 -0.01
CA VAL A 86 15.77 -10.05 0.60
C VAL A 86 16.87 -9.57 1.54
N GLU A 87 17.23 -8.30 1.39
CA GLU A 87 18.09 -7.55 2.29
C GLU A 87 17.27 -6.40 2.88
N THR A 88 16.92 -6.49 4.15
CA THR A 88 16.25 -5.42 4.89
C THR A 88 17.21 -4.28 5.19
N LEU A 89 16.81 -3.04 4.93
CA LEU A 89 17.63 -1.85 5.09
C LEU A 89 17.33 -1.13 6.43
N PRO A 90 18.20 -0.20 6.87
CA PRO A 90 17.95 0.57 8.08
C PRO A 90 16.58 1.25 8.09
N GLY A 91 15.85 1.12 9.21
CA GLY A 91 14.50 1.65 9.37
C GLY A 91 13.37 0.69 8.99
N ALA A 92 13.69 -0.50 8.48
CA ALA A 92 12.70 -1.53 8.20
C ALA A 92 12.31 -2.32 9.47
N ASP A 93 11.03 -2.64 9.59
CA ASP A 93 10.56 -3.64 10.54
C ASP A 93 10.77 -5.04 9.96
N HIS A 94 11.75 -5.78 10.49
CA HIS A 94 12.08 -7.13 10.04
C HIS A 94 10.91 -8.10 10.18
N SER A 95 10.03 -7.92 11.17
CA SER A 95 8.89 -8.82 11.41
C SER A 95 7.81 -8.69 10.34
N ARG A 96 7.74 -7.52 9.68
CA ARG A 96 6.76 -7.20 8.63
C ARG A 96 7.36 -7.23 7.22
N SER A 97 8.68 -7.30 7.12
CA SER A 97 9.40 -7.36 5.85
C SER A 97 9.24 -8.70 5.14
N PHE A 98 9.41 -8.71 3.82
CA PHE A 98 9.43 -9.95 3.07
C PHE A 98 10.61 -10.83 3.49
N ARG A 99 10.49 -12.13 3.23
CA ARG A 99 11.50 -13.13 3.59
C ARG A 99 12.09 -13.75 2.33
N SER A 100 13.40 -13.95 2.33
CA SER A 100 14.11 -14.70 1.29
C SER A 100 13.53 -16.12 1.15
N GLY A 101 13.59 -16.66 -0.06
CA GLY A 101 13.13 -18.00 -0.41
C GLY A 101 11.61 -18.14 -0.57
N ALA A 102 10.82 -17.13 -0.21
CA ALA A 102 9.39 -17.09 -0.46
C ALA A 102 9.08 -16.48 -1.83
N ALA A 103 7.96 -16.86 -2.44
CA ALA A 103 7.42 -16.12 -3.58
C ALA A 103 6.98 -14.72 -3.12
N ILE A 104 7.42 -13.67 -3.80
CA ILE A 104 7.10 -12.28 -3.45
C ILE A 104 6.37 -11.62 -4.62
N THR A 105 5.18 -11.07 -4.36
CA THR A 105 4.50 -10.20 -5.32
C THR A 105 4.85 -8.74 -5.05
N VAL A 106 5.36 -8.05 -6.06
CA VAL A 106 5.66 -6.61 -6.04
C VAL A 106 4.87 -5.88 -7.12
N PHE A 107 4.65 -4.59 -6.86
CA PHE A 107 4.03 -3.66 -7.80
C PHE A 107 5.05 -2.59 -8.21
N ILE A 108 5.30 -2.49 -9.50
CA ILE A 108 6.31 -1.60 -10.11
C ILE A 108 5.59 -0.59 -11.01
N ALA A 109 5.59 0.68 -10.61
CA ALA A 109 5.03 1.76 -11.41
C ALA A 109 5.78 1.88 -12.75
N HIS A 110 5.04 1.83 -13.87
CA HIS A 110 5.61 1.94 -15.21
C HIS A 110 4.53 2.37 -16.22
N PRO A 111 4.78 3.39 -17.07
CA PRO A 111 3.71 4.06 -17.82
C PRO A 111 3.12 3.27 -18.99
N ALA A 112 3.77 2.21 -19.48
CA ALA A 112 3.34 1.49 -20.69
C ALA A 112 3.60 -0.03 -20.60
N ASP A 113 2.81 -0.84 -21.31
CA ASP A 113 3.10 -2.27 -21.51
C ASP A 113 4.10 -2.45 -22.66
N ASP A 114 5.35 -2.10 -22.41
CA ASP A 114 6.46 -2.16 -23.37
C ASP A 114 7.34 -3.42 -23.20
N GLY A 115 6.92 -4.34 -22.32
CA GLY A 115 7.72 -5.50 -21.96
C GLY A 115 8.99 -5.15 -21.18
N TYR A 116 9.02 -4.04 -20.44
CA TYR A 116 10.11 -3.66 -19.56
C TYR A 116 10.46 -4.76 -18.54
N LEU A 117 9.47 -5.52 -18.08
CA LEU A 117 9.62 -6.70 -17.22
C LEU A 117 8.95 -7.91 -17.87
N LYS A 118 9.67 -9.03 -17.96
CA LYS A 118 9.20 -10.28 -18.59
C LYS A 118 9.54 -11.49 -17.73
N LYS A 119 8.73 -12.54 -17.87
CA LYS A 119 9.00 -13.86 -17.27
C LYS A 119 10.41 -14.34 -17.62
N GLY A 120 11.10 -14.89 -16.63
CA GLY A 120 12.46 -15.42 -16.73
C GLY A 120 13.57 -14.41 -16.48
N MET A 121 13.27 -13.10 -16.43
CA MET A 121 14.28 -12.10 -16.08
C MET A 121 14.69 -12.24 -14.62
N LYS A 122 16.00 -12.19 -14.35
CA LYS A 122 16.52 -12.03 -13.00
C LYS A 122 16.68 -10.53 -12.73
N ILE A 123 16.09 -10.03 -11.65
CA ILE A 123 16.11 -8.61 -11.32
C ILE A 123 16.52 -8.37 -9.86
N LYS A 124 17.01 -7.17 -9.58
CA LYS A 124 17.16 -6.62 -8.22
C LYS A 124 16.41 -5.30 -8.13
N ILE A 125 15.52 -5.20 -7.15
CA ILE A 125 14.73 -4.01 -6.85
C ILE A 125 15.33 -3.36 -5.61
N PHE A 126 15.55 -2.05 -5.66
CA PHE A 126 16.18 -1.31 -4.58
C PHE A 126 15.18 -0.48 -3.77
N ASP A 127 15.43 -0.38 -2.46
CA ASP A 127 14.65 0.41 -1.50
C ASP A 127 13.14 0.18 -1.56
N TYR A 128 12.72 -1.06 -1.86
CA TYR A 128 11.31 -1.40 -2.00
C TYR A 128 10.57 -1.19 -0.69
N THR A 129 9.51 -0.40 -0.74
CA THR A 129 8.69 -0.06 0.42
C THR A 129 7.21 -0.16 0.08
N VAL A 130 6.43 -0.76 0.98
CA VAL A 130 4.97 -0.75 0.94
C VAL A 130 4.46 0.09 2.10
N ARG A 131 3.56 1.02 1.80
CA ARG A 131 2.80 1.81 2.78
C ARG A 131 1.33 1.60 2.50
N GLY A 132 0.47 1.84 3.48
CA GLY A 132 -0.97 1.71 3.26
C GLY A 132 -1.80 2.37 4.34
N ASP A 133 -3.06 2.58 4.02
CA ASP A 133 -4.12 2.91 4.96
C ASP A 133 -5.42 2.21 4.55
N GLU A 134 -6.54 2.59 5.18
CA GLU A 134 -7.88 2.07 4.82
C GLU A 134 -8.22 2.21 3.33
N GLY A 135 -7.60 3.16 2.64
CA GLY A 135 -7.84 3.49 1.25
C GLY A 135 -7.02 2.70 0.23
N GLY A 136 -6.00 1.95 0.68
CA GLY A 136 -5.20 1.02 -0.11
C GLY A 136 -3.69 1.17 0.09
N ASP A 137 -2.94 0.38 -0.67
CA ASP A 137 -1.47 0.34 -0.59
C ASP A 137 -0.80 1.25 -1.63
N TRP A 138 0.36 1.78 -1.24
CA TRP A 138 1.30 2.53 -2.07
C TRP A 138 2.65 1.83 -2.06
N TYR A 139 3.24 1.74 -3.24
CA TYR A 139 4.49 1.05 -3.49
C TYR A 139 5.52 2.05 -3.99
N SER A 140 6.73 1.99 -3.45
CA SER A 140 7.87 2.80 -3.92
C SER A 140 9.14 1.96 -3.99
N PHE A 141 10.01 2.31 -4.91
CA PHE A 141 11.33 1.73 -5.11
C PHE A 141 12.24 2.81 -5.73
N SER A 142 13.55 2.68 -5.58
CA SER A 142 14.51 3.65 -6.12
C SER A 142 15.03 3.26 -7.50
N ALA A 143 15.26 1.97 -7.74
CA ALA A 143 15.78 1.46 -9.01
C ALA A 143 15.44 -0.03 -9.22
N ILE A 144 15.62 -0.49 -10.46
CA ILE A 144 15.59 -1.90 -10.84
C ILE A 144 16.80 -2.19 -11.72
N ASP A 145 17.62 -3.15 -11.29
CA ASP A 145 18.69 -3.71 -12.10
C ASP A 145 18.24 -5.03 -12.73
N ARG A 146 18.62 -5.23 -13.99
CA ARG A 146 18.51 -6.52 -14.68
C ARG A 146 19.84 -7.24 -14.48
N LEU A 147 19.79 -8.42 -13.89
CA LEU A 147 20.97 -9.23 -13.67
C LEU A 147 21.14 -10.16 -14.87
N GLU A 148 22.32 -10.15 -15.48
CA GLU A 148 22.70 -11.13 -16.50
C GLU A 148 22.49 -12.55 -15.93
N ALA A 149 21.81 -13.41 -16.68
CA ALA A 149 21.76 -14.82 -16.35
C ALA A 149 23.20 -15.34 -16.45
N THR A 150 23.81 -15.67 -15.31
CA THR A 150 25.12 -16.30 -15.31
C THR A 150 24.96 -17.63 -16.06
N GLY A 151 25.55 -17.70 -17.26
CA GLY A 151 25.36 -18.79 -18.20
C GLY A 151 25.54 -20.16 -17.54
N ARG A 152 24.62 -21.07 -17.86
CA ARG A 152 24.83 -22.51 -17.72
C ARG A 152 25.17 -23.08 -19.07
#